data_AF-A0A958GFH5-F1
#
_entry.id   AF-A0A958GFH5-F1
#
_cell.length_a   1.000
_cell.length_b   1.000
_cell.length_c   1.000
_cell.angle_alpha   90.00
_cell.angle_beta   90.00
_cell.angle_gamma   90.00
#
_symmetry.space_group_name_H-M   'P 1'
#
loop_
_entity.id
_entity.type
_entity.pdbx_description
1 polymer ?
#
loop_
_entity_poly.entity_id
_entity_poly.type
_entity_poly.pdbx_seq_one_letter_code
_entity_poly.pdbx_strand_id
1 'polypeptide(L)'
;YLLNIEPLQALQMTELANTLGVTHSTISRLCKNRYIETPIGTIPLRKLFEVGTIKGKNTTHTKSYALAVLEEIIKTENILHPFSDKKIQHELELRGIFISIRTVGKFRDVLQIPSAKFRKDSPGFIKSHERSAEILGKILNKPWSAKKSTKNIQDILKRLGLFSTLRQISRARMALSK
;
A
#
# COMPACT_ATOMS: atom_id res chain seq x y z
N TYR A 1 -3.43 -4.54 -15.93
CA TYR A 1 -2.54 -3.46 -15.41
C TYR A 1 -2.65 -2.15 -16.17
N LEU A 2 -2.37 -2.11 -17.48
CA LEU A 2 -2.31 -0.85 -18.24
C LEU A 2 -3.66 -0.10 -18.33
N LEU A 3 -4.76 -0.82 -18.18
CA LEU A 3 -6.13 -0.28 -18.16
C LEU A 3 -6.73 -0.16 -16.74
N ASN A 4 -5.93 -0.38 -15.69
CA ASN A 4 -6.36 -0.40 -14.29
C ASN A 4 -7.42 -1.46 -13.91
N ILE A 5 -7.68 -2.42 -14.79
CA ILE A 5 -8.65 -3.50 -14.55
C ILE A 5 -8.08 -4.56 -13.59
N GLU A 6 -6.80 -4.86 -13.74
CA GLU A 6 -6.12 -5.94 -13.01
C GLU A 6 -4.69 -5.53 -12.62
N PRO A 7 -4.13 -6.13 -11.56
CA PRO A 7 -2.74 -5.89 -11.15
C PRO A 7 -1.71 -6.35 -12.21
N LEU A 8 -0.47 -5.86 -12.11
CA LEU A 8 0.62 -6.28 -13.02
C LEU A 8 1.07 -7.69 -12.70
N GLN A 9 0.88 -8.60 -13.64
CA GLN A 9 1.51 -9.91 -13.60
C GLN A 9 3.03 -9.75 -13.81
N ALA A 10 3.82 -10.41 -12.97
CA ALA A 10 5.27 -10.37 -13.09
C ALA A 10 5.69 -11.15 -14.33
N LEU A 11 6.46 -10.52 -15.20
CA LEU A 11 7.14 -11.18 -16.31
C LEU A 11 8.63 -10.90 -16.18
N GLN A 12 9.47 -11.94 -16.15
CA GLN A 12 10.91 -11.73 -16.09
C GLN A 12 11.48 -11.46 -17.48
N MET A 13 12.42 -10.51 -17.60
CA MET A 13 13.11 -10.26 -18.86
C MET A 13 13.87 -11.50 -19.35
N THR A 14 14.30 -12.37 -18.43
CA THR A 14 14.94 -13.66 -18.74
C THR A 14 13.99 -14.64 -19.40
N GLU A 15 12.75 -14.75 -18.91
CA GLU A 15 11.71 -15.60 -19.53
C GLU A 15 11.42 -15.13 -20.95
N LEU A 16 11.23 -13.81 -21.14
CA LEU A 16 11.02 -13.22 -22.46
C LEU A 16 12.23 -13.45 -23.40
N ALA A 17 13.45 -13.40 -22.86
CA ALA A 17 14.68 -13.67 -23.63
C ALA A 17 14.71 -15.10 -24.15
N ASN A 18 14.37 -16.06 -23.30
CA ASN A 18 14.32 -17.47 -23.65
C ASN A 18 13.26 -17.74 -24.73
N THR A 19 12.06 -17.15 -24.60
CA THR A 19 10.98 -17.33 -25.59
C THR A 19 11.34 -16.74 -26.95
N LEU A 20 12.04 -15.61 -26.97
CA LEU A 20 12.43 -14.93 -28.22
C LEU A 20 13.79 -15.37 -28.77
N GLY A 21 14.51 -16.27 -28.09
CA GLY A 21 15.84 -16.72 -28.50
C GLY A 21 16.91 -15.62 -28.45
N VAL A 22 16.74 -14.59 -27.60
CA VAL A 22 17.67 -13.46 -27.45
C VAL A 22 18.28 -13.42 -26.06
N THR A 23 19.38 -12.69 -25.88
CA THR A 23 20.00 -12.52 -24.57
C THR A 23 19.26 -11.49 -23.71
N HIS A 24 19.32 -11.67 -22.38
CA HIS A 24 18.77 -10.70 -21.42
C HIS A 24 19.29 -9.27 -21.65
N SER A 25 20.57 -9.12 -22.01
CA SER A 25 21.18 -7.81 -22.27
C SER A 25 20.57 -7.12 -23.49
N THR A 26 20.14 -7.86 -24.51
CA THR A 26 19.44 -7.32 -25.69
C THR A 26 18.08 -6.75 -25.31
N ILE A 27 17.27 -7.50 -24.56
CA ILE A 27 15.96 -7.02 -24.09
C ILE A 27 16.14 -5.83 -23.14
N SER A 28 17.11 -5.89 -22.23
CA SER A 28 17.40 -4.80 -21.30
C SER A 28 17.76 -3.49 -22.02
N ARG A 29 18.53 -3.58 -23.12
CA ARG A 29 18.85 -2.43 -23.98
C ARG A 29 17.63 -1.92 -24.73
N LEU A 30 16.81 -2.81 -25.27
CA LEU A 30 15.56 -2.44 -25.96
C LEU A 30 14.58 -1.72 -25.03
N CYS A 31 14.46 -2.16 -23.77
CA CYS A 31 13.59 -1.51 -22.80
C CYS A 31 14.17 -0.21 -22.21
N LYS A 32 15.48 0.03 -22.36
CA LYS A 32 16.15 1.22 -21.83
C LYS A 32 15.70 2.46 -22.61
N ASN A 33 15.31 3.51 -21.89
CA ASN A 33 14.82 4.78 -22.46
C ASN A 33 13.62 4.61 -23.44
N ARG A 34 12.85 3.53 -23.31
CA ARG A 34 11.57 3.37 -24.02
C ARG A 34 10.43 3.59 -23.04
N TYR A 35 9.39 4.25 -23.53
CA TYR A 35 8.22 4.62 -22.78
C TYR A 35 6.99 4.14 -23.53
N ILE A 36 5.97 3.72 -22.79
CA ILE A 36 4.66 3.39 -23.32
C ILE A 36 3.69 4.45 -22.84
N GLU A 37 2.92 5.00 -23.77
CA GLU A 37 1.76 5.79 -23.45
C GLU A 37 0.59 4.88 -23.07
N THR A 38 0.00 5.13 -21.91
CA THR A 38 -1.17 4.40 -21.41
C THR A 38 -2.27 5.40 -21.08
N PRO A 39 -3.54 4.98 -20.97
CA PRO A 39 -4.63 5.89 -20.57
C PRO A 39 -4.41 6.58 -19.22
N ILE A 40 -3.54 6.03 -18.36
CA ILE A 40 -3.22 6.54 -17.03
C ILE A 40 -1.95 7.41 -17.05
N GLY A 41 -1.33 7.57 -18.23
CA GLY A 41 -0.12 8.37 -18.46
C GLY A 41 1.02 7.56 -19.05
N THR A 42 2.16 8.22 -19.22
CA THR A 42 3.36 7.62 -19.81
C THR A 42 4.19 6.90 -18.75
N ILE A 43 4.54 5.64 -19.00
CA ILE A 43 5.37 4.84 -18.08
C ILE A 43 6.61 4.28 -18.78
N PRO A 44 7.76 4.15 -18.09
CA PRO A 44 8.92 3.47 -18.64
C PRO A 44 8.60 2.00 -18.92
N LEU A 45 8.94 1.50 -20.10
CA LEU A 45 8.71 0.10 -20.51
C LEU A 45 9.36 -0.89 -19.52
N ARG A 46 10.54 -0.55 -19.04
CA ARG A 46 11.29 -1.33 -18.04
C ARG A 46 10.51 -1.60 -16.74
N LYS A 47 9.58 -0.70 -16.37
CA LYS A 47 8.74 -0.85 -15.17
C LYS A 47 7.82 -2.08 -15.23
N LEU A 48 7.54 -2.58 -16.44
CA LEU A 48 6.74 -3.80 -16.62
C LEU A 48 7.49 -5.07 -16.21
N PHE A 49 8.83 -5.03 -16.18
CA PHE A 49 9.68 -6.20 -15.93
C PHE A 49 10.46 -6.12 -14.60
N GLU A 50 10.68 -4.93 -14.05
CA GLU A 50 11.52 -4.68 -12.86
C GLU A 50 10.75 -4.69 -11.53
N VAL A 51 9.74 -5.52 -11.35
CA VAL A 51 9.00 -5.55 -10.08
C VAL A 51 9.40 -6.75 -9.26
N GLY A 52 9.92 -6.47 -8.05
CA GLY A 52 10.42 -7.47 -7.09
C GLY A 52 9.57 -8.72 -7.08
N THR A 53 10.13 -9.79 -7.63
CA THR A 53 9.46 -11.06 -7.80
C THR A 53 9.43 -11.78 -6.48
N ILE A 54 8.23 -11.95 -5.95
CA ILE A 54 7.95 -12.89 -4.88
C ILE A 54 7.81 -14.24 -5.54
N LYS A 55 8.78 -15.13 -5.31
CA LYS A 55 8.71 -16.50 -5.78
C LYS A 55 7.61 -17.21 -5.02
N GLY A 56 6.57 -17.66 -5.73
CA GLY A 56 5.67 -18.71 -5.26
C GLY A 56 6.14 -20.09 -5.73
N LYS A 57 5.48 -21.16 -5.25
CA LYS A 57 5.84 -22.54 -5.60
C LYS A 57 5.89 -22.77 -7.11
N ASN A 58 4.91 -22.26 -7.87
CA ASN A 58 4.81 -22.41 -9.33
C ASN A 58 4.50 -21.08 -10.06
N THR A 59 4.45 -19.96 -9.35
CA THR A 59 4.03 -18.65 -9.89
C THR A 59 4.95 -17.54 -9.39
N THR A 60 5.25 -16.59 -10.26
CA THR A 60 6.00 -15.39 -9.89
C THR A 60 5.04 -14.23 -9.69
N HIS A 61 5.01 -13.66 -8.49
CA HIS A 61 4.13 -12.55 -8.17
C HIS A 61 4.90 -11.24 -8.00
N THR A 62 4.30 -10.16 -8.48
CA THR A 62 4.81 -8.81 -8.30
C THR A 62 4.62 -8.34 -6.84
N LYS A 63 5.56 -7.58 -6.28
CA LYS A 63 5.34 -6.88 -4.98
C LYS A 63 4.01 -6.12 -4.93
N SER A 64 3.65 -5.38 -5.98
CA SER A 64 2.37 -4.65 -6.03
C SER A 64 1.15 -5.57 -6.00
N TYR A 65 1.24 -6.76 -6.61
CA TYR A 65 0.18 -7.76 -6.51
C TYR A 65 -0.01 -8.25 -5.08
N ALA A 66 1.09 -8.61 -4.41
CA ALA A 66 1.03 -9.05 -3.02
C ALA A 66 0.52 -7.96 -2.07
N LEU A 67 0.85 -6.68 -2.33
CA LEU A 67 0.29 -5.55 -1.57
C LEU A 67 -1.23 -5.42 -1.79
N ALA A 68 -1.70 -5.51 -3.03
CA ALA A 68 -3.12 -5.42 -3.36
C ALA A 68 -3.93 -6.56 -2.71
N VAL A 69 -3.42 -7.79 -2.78
CA VAL A 69 -4.06 -8.95 -2.14
C VAL A 69 -4.06 -8.82 -0.61
N LEU A 70 -2.97 -8.34 -0.01
CA LEU A 70 -2.91 -8.11 1.43
C LEU A 70 -3.94 -7.06 1.87
N GLU A 71 -4.13 -6.01 1.08
CA GLU A 71 -5.16 -5.00 1.34
C GLU A 71 -6.57 -5.58 1.26
N GLU A 72 -6.84 -6.44 0.28
CA GLU A 72 -8.13 -7.14 0.11
C GLU A 72 -8.44 -8.09 1.30
N ILE A 73 -7.44 -8.85 1.75
CA ILE A 73 -7.57 -9.74 2.92
C ILE A 73 -7.94 -8.92 4.16
N ILE A 74 -7.34 -7.74 4.33
CA ILE A 74 -7.61 -6.88 5.49
C ILE A 74 -8.95 -6.18 5.37
N LYS A 75 -9.39 -5.81 4.16
CA LYS A 75 -10.73 -5.25 3.93
C LYS A 75 -11.86 -6.23 4.25
N THR A 76 -11.62 -7.52 4.07
CA THR A 76 -12.60 -8.59 4.33
C THR A 76 -12.48 -9.19 5.74
N GLU A 77 -11.51 -8.74 6.55
CA GLU A 77 -11.31 -9.29 7.90
C GLU A 77 -12.41 -8.87 8.88
N ASN A 78 -12.67 -9.71 9.89
CA ASN A 78 -13.57 -9.34 10.99
C ASN A 78 -12.86 -8.36 11.92
N ILE A 79 -13.41 -7.15 12.04
CA ILE A 79 -12.86 -6.05 12.84
C ILE A 79 -12.74 -6.41 14.34
N LEU A 80 -13.63 -7.26 14.88
CA LEU A 80 -13.57 -7.70 16.27
C LEU A 80 -12.44 -8.71 16.53
N HIS A 81 -12.02 -9.42 15.47
CA HIS A 81 -11.00 -10.46 15.50
C HIS A 81 -10.05 -10.30 14.31
N PRO A 82 -9.26 -9.20 14.28
CA PRO A 82 -8.38 -8.90 13.15
C PRO A 82 -7.31 -9.99 12.99
N PHE A 83 -6.90 -10.23 11.75
CA PHE A 83 -5.97 -11.29 11.44
C PHE A 83 -4.56 -10.95 11.96
N SER A 84 -3.93 -11.92 12.61
CA SER A 84 -2.51 -11.84 12.96
C SER A 84 -1.65 -11.91 11.71
N ASP A 85 -0.43 -11.38 11.76
CA ASP A 85 0.49 -11.41 10.61
C ASP A 85 0.77 -12.86 10.15
N LYS A 86 0.73 -13.84 11.06
CA LYS A 86 0.83 -15.27 10.73
C LYS A 86 -0.41 -15.78 9.98
N LYS A 87 -1.61 -15.31 10.33
CA LYS A 87 -2.83 -15.67 9.61
C LYS A 87 -2.86 -15.01 8.23
N ILE A 88 -2.44 -13.74 8.12
CA ILE A 88 -2.31 -13.05 6.83
C ILE A 88 -1.30 -13.77 5.92
N GLN A 89 -0.17 -14.24 6.47
CA GLN A 89 0.78 -15.06 5.72
C GLN A 89 0.09 -16.30 5.14
N HIS A 90 -0.67 -17.02 5.95
CA HIS A 90 -1.35 -18.24 5.52
C HIS A 90 -2.38 -17.97 4.40
N GLU A 91 -3.19 -16.92 4.54
CA GLU A 91 -4.14 -16.50 3.49
C GLU A 91 -3.43 -16.13 2.17
N LEU A 92 -2.25 -15.51 2.26
CA LEU A 92 -1.43 -15.21 1.08
C LEU A 92 -0.86 -16.49 0.44
N GLU A 93 -0.43 -17.45 1.25
CA GLU A 93 0.07 -18.75 0.76
C GLU A 93 -1.02 -19.55 0.04
N LEU A 94 -2.26 -19.52 0.54
CA LEU A 94 -3.43 -20.12 -0.14
C LEU A 94 -3.69 -19.49 -1.52
N ARG A 95 -3.34 -18.21 -1.69
CA ARG A 95 -3.43 -17.48 -2.96
C ARG A 95 -2.14 -17.59 -3.80
N GLY A 96 -1.22 -18.48 -3.44
CA GLY A 96 0.03 -18.74 -4.18
C GLY A 96 1.17 -17.77 -3.89
N ILE A 97 1.00 -16.84 -2.92
CA ILE A 97 2.00 -15.83 -2.56
C ILE A 97 2.75 -16.29 -1.32
N PHE A 98 3.98 -16.77 -1.51
CA PHE A 98 4.82 -17.26 -0.42
C PHE A 98 5.74 -16.14 0.06
N ILE A 99 5.40 -15.51 1.19
CA ILE A 99 6.23 -14.50 1.85
C ILE A 99 6.44 -14.80 3.33
N SER A 100 7.55 -14.34 3.89
CA SER A 100 7.80 -14.46 5.33
C SER A 100 6.89 -13.55 6.16
N ILE A 101 6.64 -13.91 7.43
CA ILE A 101 5.93 -13.05 8.40
C ILE A 101 6.57 -11.65 8.49
N ARG A 102 7.90 -11.56 8.45
CA ARG A 102 8.60 -10.26 8.47
C ARG A 102 8.29 -9.43 7.23
N THR A 103 8.13 -10.09 6.08
CA THR A 103 7.74 -9.45 4.82
C THR A 103 6.29 -8.96 4.88
N VAL A 104 5.38 -9.73 5.49
CA VAL A 104 3.99 -9.30 5.78
C VAL A 104 4.00 -8.03 6.62
N GLY A 105 4.81 -7.99 7.69
CA GLY A 105 4.99 -6.79 8.51
C GLY A 105 5.47 -5.58 7.70
N LYS A 106 6.54 -5.75 6.91
CA LYS A 106 7.04 -4.69 6.01
C LYS A 106 5.98 -4.21 5.01
N PHE A 107 5.15 -5.12 4.48
CA PHE A 107 4.11 -4.77 3.51
C PHE A 107 2.96 -4.03 4.15
N ARG A 108 2.55 -4.42 5.36
CA ARG A 108 1.63 -3.65 6.19
C ARG A 108 2.15 -2.25 6.46
N ASP A 109 3.44 -2.09 6.78
CA ASP A 109 4.04 -0.77 7.03
C ASP A 109 3.98 0.11 5.77
N VAL A 110 4.24 -0.47 4.59
CA VAL A 110 4.09 0.22 3.30
C VAL A 110 2.66 0.69 3.06
N LEU A 111 1.67 -0.12 3.43
CA LEU A 111 0.25 0.23 3.36
C LEU A 111 -0.26 1.04 4.56
N GLN A 112 0.63 1.39 5.50
CA GLN A 112 0.30 2.10 6.74
C GLN A 112 -0.78 1.41 7.61
N ILE A 113 -0.83 0.09 7.56
CA ILE A 113 -1.80 -0.69 8.33
C ILE A 113 -1.21 -0.96 9.73
N PRO A 114 -1.91 -0.63 10.83
CA PRO A 114 -1.43 -0.89 12.19
C PRO A 114 -1.62 -2.35 12.61
N SER A 115 -0.86 -2.83 13.60
CA SER A 115 -0.86 -4.26 13.97
C SER A 115 -2.22 -4.75 14.45
N ALA A 116 -2.43 -6.07 14.45
CA ALA A 116 -3.73 -6.67 14.78
C ALA A 116 -4.29 -6.18 16.12
N LYS A 117 -3.43 -5.99 17.15
CA LYS A 117 -3.83 -5.44 18.45
C LYS A 117 -4.44 -4.05 18.31
N PHE A 118 -3.75 -3.15 17.61
CA PHE A 118 -4.24 -1.79 17.37
C PHE A 118 -5.49 -1.75 16.48
N ARG A 119 -5.65 -2.68 15.53
CA ARG A 119 -6.87 -2.77 14.70
C ARG A 119 -8.09 -3.18 15.52
N LYS A 120 -7.90 -4.06 16.51
CA LYS A 120 -8.95 -4.47 17.45
C LYS A 120 -9.41 -3.30 18.33
N ASP A 121 -8.45 -2.54 18.86
CA ASP A 121 -8.73 -1.43 19.78
C ASP A 121 -9.24 -0.17 19.06
N SER A 122 -8.98 -0.03 17.76
CA SER A 122 -9.37 1.13 16.95
C SER A 122 -10.00 0.69 15.62
N PRO A 123 -11.23 0.15 15.65
CA PRO A 123 -11.95 -0.35 14.48
C PRO A 123 -12.18 0.70 13.37
N GLY A 124 -12.15 1.99 13.74
CA GLY A 124 -12.30 3.13 12.83
C GLY A 124 -11.00 3.61 12.16
N PHE A 125 -9.82 3.09 12.54
CA PHE A 125 -8.54 3.64 12.08
C PHE A 125 -8.40 3.62 10.55
N ILE A 126 -8.86 2.53 9.91
CA ILE A 126 -8.79 2.33 8.45
C ILE A 126 -9.68 3.32 7.69
N LYS A 127 -10.87 3.69 8.22
CA LYS A 127 -11.77 4.68 7.60
C LYS A 127 -11.48 6.12 8.01
N SER A 128 -10.78 6.32 9.12
CA SER A 128 -10.56 7.65 9.71
C SER A 128 -9.49 8.46 9.00
N HIS A 129 -8.48 7.83 8.38
CA HIS A 129 -7.39 8.56 7.74
C HIS A 129 -7.86 9.31 6.49
N GLU A 130 -8.72 8.70 5.68
CA GLU A 130 -9.36 9.33 4.52
C GLU A 130 -10.28 10.48 4.97
N ARG A 131 -11.14 10.24 5.95
CA ARG A 131 -12.10 11.23 6.44
C ARG A 131 -11.43 12.43 7.13
N SER A 132 -10.35 12.18 7.88
CA SER A 132 -9.58 13.23 8.55
C SER A 132 -8.75 14.05 7.56
N ALA A 133 -8.12 13.40 6.57
CA ALA A 133 -7.39 14.07 5.50
C ALA A 133 -8.33 14.88 4.59
N GLU A 134 -9.55 14.38 4.35
CA GLU A 134 -10.59 15.08 3.60
C GLU A 134 -11.12 16.31 4.37
N ILE A 135 -11.41 16.17 5.67
CA ILE A 135 -11.81 17.29 6.53
C ILE A 135 -10.69 18.33 6.62
N LEU A 136 -9.44 17.92 6.80
CA LEU A 136 -8.29 18.82 6.85
C LEU A 136 -8.02 19.48 5.49
N GLY A 137 -8.21 18.77 4.37
CA GLY A 137 -8.10 19.33 3.02
C GLY A 137 -9.17 20.39 2.74
N LYS A 138 -10.40 20.17 3.21
CA LYS A 138 -11.50 21.15 3.17
C LYS A 138 -11.22 22.38 4.04
N ILE A 139 -10.70 22.18 5.25
CA ILE A 139 -10.37 23.27 6.19
C ILE A 139 -9.16 24.09 5.70
N LEU A 140 -8.13 23.44 5.14
CA LEU A 140 -6.87 24.09 4.74
C LEU A 140 -6.86 24.56 3.28
N ASN A 141 -7.94 24.31 2.52
CA ASN A 141 -8.12 24.64 1.11
C ASN A 141 -6.90 24.30 0.22
N LYS A 142 -6.30 23.13 0.46
CA LYS A 142 -5.13 22.60 -0.28
C LYS A 142 -5.29 21.11 -0.57
N PRO A 143 -4.99 20.64 -1.80
CA PRO A 143 -5.00 19.21 -2.10
C PRO A 143 -3.84 18.53 -1.37
N TRP A 144 -4.15 17.66 -0.41
CA TRP A 144 -3.13 16.95 0.35
C TRP A 144 -2.42 15.92 -0.54
N SER A 145 -1.09 16.07 -0.70
CA SER A 145 -0.23 15.15 -1.45
C SER A 145 0.58 14.29 -0.47
N ALA A 146 0.31 12.97 -0.48
CA ALA A 146 0.81 11.97 0.47
C ALA A 146 2.32 11.63 0.37
N LYS A 147 3.19 12.61 0.09
CA LYS A 147 4.64 12.41 -0.10
C LYS A 147 5.55 12.94 1.01
N LYS A 148 5.04 13.46 2.12
CA LYS A 148 5.89 13.90 3.25
C LYS A 148 5.53 13.16 4.53
N SER A 149 6.53 12.41 5.02
CA SER A 149 6.64 11.89 6.38
C SER A 149 6.01 12.83 7.39
N THR A 150 4.88 12.43 7.96
CA THR A 150 4.22 13.14 9.05
C THR A 150 4.99 12.82 10.32
N LYS A 151 6.06 13.59 10.57
CA LYS A 151 6.43 13.92 11.95
C LYS A 151 5.13 14.32 12.66
N ASN A 152 4.79 13.51 13.66
CA ASN A 152 3.65 13.56 14.56
C ASN A 152 2.68 14.73 14.33
N ILE A 153 1.40 14.46 14.03
CA ILE A 153 0.35 15.49 13.84
C ILE A 153 0.31 16.46 15.03
N GLN A 154 0.66 15.99 16.23
CA GLN A 154 0.81 16.82 17.42
C GLN A 154 1.90 17.91 17.27
N ASP A 155 3.02 17.64 16.61
CA ASP A 155 4.09 18.62 16.36
C ASP A 155 3.68 19.67 15.34
N ILE A 156 2.92 19.29 14.32
CA ILE A 156 2.37 20.22 13.33
C ILE A 156 1.40 21.18 14.02
N LEU A 157 0.53 20.66 14.88
CA LEU A 157 -0.44 21.47 15.63
C LEU A 157 0.22 22.36 16.69
N LYS A 158 1.34 21.93 17.31
CA LYS A 158 2.20 22.78 18.16
C LYS A 158 2.80 23.93 17.35
N ARG A 159 3.37 23.65 16.19
CA ARG A 159 4.01 24.67 15.33
C ARG A 159 3.03 25.71 14.80
N LEU A 160 1.77 25.32 14.58
CA LEU A 160 0.72 26.23 14.12
C LEU A 160 0.02 26.99 15.26
N GLY A 161 0.43 26.80 16.52
CA GLY A 161 -0.17 27.49 17.68
C GLY A 161 -1.60 27.06 18.01
N LEU A 162 -2.12 26.01 17.37
CA LEU A 162 -3.51 25.53 17.48
C LEU A 162 -3.71 24.56 18.67
N PHE A 163 -2.86 24.61 19.69
CA PHE A 163 -2.88 23.63 20.79
C PHE A 163 -4.07 23.81 21.74
N SER A 164 -4.62 25.03 21.81
CA SER A 164 -5.80 25.37 22.62
C SER A 164 -7.07 24.67 22.08
N THR A 165 -7.19 24.55 20.76
CA THR A 165 -8.37 23.96 20.10
C THR A 165 -8.42 22.45 20.31
N LEU A 166 -7.28 21.77 20.32
CA LEU A 166 -7.19 20.34 20.65
C LEU A 166 -7.72 20.02 22.06
N ARG A 167 -7.40 20.87 23.04
CA ARG A 167 -7.86 20.70 24.43
C ARG A 167 -9.37 20.98 24.54
N GLN A 168 -9.88 21.94 23.79
CA GLN A 168 -11.32 22.23 23.71
C GLN A 168 -12.09 21.10 23.00
N ILE A 169 -11.58 20.57 21.89
CA ILE A 169 -12.19 19.45 21.15
C ILE A 169 -12.19 18.18 22.00
N SER A 170 -11.09 17.90 22.72
CA SER A 170 -11.02 16.76 23.64
C SER A 170 -12.02 16.87 24.79
N ARG A 171 -12.22 18.07 25.36
CA ARG A 171 -13.24 18.34 26.39
C ARG A 171 -14.66 18.24 25.85
N ALA A 172 -14.93 18.80 24.68
CA ALA A 172 -16.24 18.72 24.03
C ALA A 172 -16.62 17.26 23.70
N ARG A 173 -15.64 16.44 23.28
CA ARG A 173 -15.84 15.01 23.01
C ARG A 173 -16.09 14.19 24.27
N MET A 174 -15.51 14.55 25.42
CA MET A 174 -15.85 13.94 26.71
C MET A 174 -17.24 14.36 27.21
N ALA A 175 -17.69 15.58 26.93
CA ALA A 175 -19.00 16.07 27.32
C ALA A 175 -20.15 15.44 26.51
N LEU A 176 -19.92 15.10 25.24
CA LEU A 176 -20.89 14.42 24.36
C LEU A 176 -21.02 12.91 24.62
N SER A 177 -20.21 12.35 25.55
CA SER A 177 -20.19 10.92 25.89
C SER A 177 -20.86 10.60 27.24
N LYS A 178 -21.55 11.57 27.84
CA LYS A 178 -22.43 11.41 29.01
C LYS A 178 -23.85 11.72 28.60
#